data_AF-A0A7S7NWF1-F1
#
_entry.id   AF-A0A7S7NWF1-F1
#
_cell.length_a   1.000
_cell.length_b   1.000
_cell.length_c   1.000
_cell.angle_alpha   90.00
_cell.angle_beta   90.00
_cell.angle_gamma   90.00
#
_symmetry.space_group_name_H-M   'P 1'
#
loop_
_entity.id
_entity.type
_entity.pdbx_description
1 polymer ?
#
loop_
_entity_poly.entity_id
_entity_poly.type
_entity_poly.pdbx_seq_one_letter_code
_entity_poly.pdbx_strand_id
1 'polypeptide(L)'
;MPDSEDRAGGLVQIERSAGQAPLLAWATPLVNGSPTPTYRAVAIVDPARRQLTASAALEATFRFTKAEMRLAEQMMNGKSPAEAAQALGITIHTVRTYLKRLYHKAGVRTQATLVRRLLQAAQALPS
;
A
#
# COMPACT_ATOMS: atom_id res chain seq x y z
N MET A 1 3.70 40.29 13.91
CA MET A 1 2.84 39.36 13.15
C MET A 1 3.64 38.09 12.94
N PRO A 2 3.29 36.94 13.55
CA PRO A 2 3.93 35.67 13.21
C PRO A 2 3.33 35.12 11.90
N ASP A 3 4.20 34.60 11.04
CA ASP A 3 3.92 34.14 9.68
C ASP A 3 2.82 33.08 9.62
N SER A 4 1.93 33.25 8.64
CA SER A 4 0.83 32.35 8.31
C SER A 4 1.26 30.94 7.88
N GLU A 5 2.55 30.70 7.63
CA GLU A 5 3.10 29.38 7.28
C GLU A 5 3.24 28.44 8.50
N ASP A 6 3.39 28.96 9.72
CA ASP A 6 3.60 28.15 10.93
C ASP A 6 2.31 27.47 11.45
N ARG A 7 1.17 27.78 10.83
CA ARG A 7 -0.14 27.16 11.12
C ARG A 7 -0.45 25.93 10.27
N ALA A 8 0.18 25.78 9.11
CA ALA A 8 -0.03 24.63 8.25
C ALA A 8 0.94 23.53 8.69
N GLY A 9 0.41 22.43 9.21
CA GLY A 9 1.24 21.29 9.59
C GLY A 9 2.15 20.85 8.44
N GLY A 10 3.45 20.66 8.73
CA GLY A 10 4.44 20.28 7.74
C GLY A 10 4.49 18.76 7.53
N LEU A 11 4.70 18.33 6.28
CA LEU A 11 5.10 16.96 5.96
C LEU A 11 6.61 16.84 6.15
N VAL A 12 7.03 15.91 7.00
CA VAL A 12 8.45 15.62 7.26
C VAL A 12 8.69 14.14 6.95
N GLN A 13 9.75 13.87 6.17
CA GLN A 13 10.28 12.52 6.04
C GLN A 13 11.22 12.24 7.21
N ILE A 14 10.97 11.14 7.92
CA ILE A 14 11.86 10.66 8.98
C ILE A 14 12.66 9.50 8.39
N GLU A 15 13.95 9.75 8.21
CA GLU A 15 14.92 8.76 7.79
C GLU A 15 15.00 7.61 8.81
N ARG A 16 15.11 6.39 8.29
CA ARG A 16 15.28 5.17 9.09
C ARG A 16 16.71 4.66 8.95
N SER A 17 17.05 3.62 9.71
CA SER A 17 18.31 2.90 9.52
C SER A 17 18.52 2.54 8.04
N ALA A 18 19.78 2.58 7.60
CA ALA A 18 20.16 2.42 6.19
C ALA A 18 19.45 1.23 5.53
N GLY A 19 18.69 1.50 4.45
CA GLY A 19 17.98 0.51 3.65
C GLY A 19 16.48 0.35 3.93
N GLN A 20 15.89 1.08 4.88
CA GLN A 20 14.44 1.07 5.12
C GLN A 20 13.76 2.28 4.46
N ALA A 21 12.53 2.07 3.96
CA ALA A 21 11.72 3.17 3.43
C ALA A 21 11.45 4.22 4.53
N PRO A 22 11.58 5.54 4.23
CA PRO A 22 11.39 6.60 5.21
C PRO A 22 9.95 6.63 5.72
N LEU A 23 9.78 7.05 6.97
CA LEU A 23 8.44 7.30 7.51
C LEU A 23 7.94 8.66 7.02
N LEU A 24 6.65 8.77 6.73
CA LEU A 24 6.01 10.05 6.45
C LEU A 24 5.34 10.54 7.74
N ALA A 25 5.80 11.66 8.27
CA ALA A 25 5.19 12.29 9.43
C ALA A 25 4.48 13.58 9.00
N TRP A 26 3.27 13.79 9.49
CA TRP A 26 2.64 15.11 9.45
C TRP A 26 2.45 15.59 10.89
N ALA A 27 2.78 16.85 11.16
CA ALA A 27 2.65 17.44 12.48
C ALA A 27 1.66 18.61 12.43
N THR A 28 0.55 18.53 13.15
CA THR A 28 -0.45 19.61 13.23
C THR A 28 -0.50 20.23 14.61
N PRO A 29 -0.58 21.56 14.73
CA PRO A 29 -0.82 22.20 16.01
C PRO A 29 -2.18 21.79 16.56
N LEU A 30 -2.21 21.36 17.82
CA LEU A 30 -3.47 21.10 18.52
C LEU A 30 -3.98 22.42 19.08
N VAL A 31 -5.06 22.95 18.51
CA VAL A 31 -5.68 24.19 18.98
C VAL A 31 -6.35 23.92 20.33
N ASN A 32 -5.81 24.49 21.40
CA ASN A 32 -6.32 24.34 22.78
C ASN A 32 -6.90 25.65 23.35
N GLY A 33 -7.26 26.61 22.49
CA GLY A 33 -7.75 27.94 22.90
C GLY A 33 -6.66 28.93 23.33
N SER A 34 -5.39 28.50 23.42
CA SER A 34 -4.24 29.37 23.65
C SER A 34 -3.74 30.00 22.33
N PRO A 35 -3.27 31.27 22.34
CA PRO A 35 -2.62 31.88 21.19
C PRO A 35 -1.30 31.19 20.78
N THR A 36 -0.68 30.43 21.68
CA THR A 36 0.49 29.58 21.41
C THR A 36 0.12 28.11 21.61
N PRO A 37 0.13 27.25 20.57
CA PRO A 37 -0.18 25.84 20.70
C PRO A 37 0.93 25.14 21.50
N THR A 38 0.57 24.61 22.68
CA THR A 38 1.50 23.88 23.57
C THR A 38 1.78 22.46 23.10
N TYR A 39 0.84 21.87 22.33
CA TYR A 39 0.90 20.49 21.88
C TYR A 39 0.76 20.40 20.35
N ARG A 40 1.44 19.44 19.74
CA ARG A 40 1.28 19.09 18.32
C ARG A 40 0.92 17.61 18.21
N ALA A 41 -0.09 17.28 17.42
CA ALA A 41 -0.38 15.91 17.06
C ALA A 41 0.49 15.52 15.86
N VAL A 42 1.15 14.36 15.95
CA VAL A 42 1.97 13.83 14.86
C VAL A 42 1.35 12.53 14.39
N ALA A 43 0.92 12.45 13.13
CA ALA A 43 0.59 11.16 12.54
C ALA A 43 1.76 10.67 11.68
N ILE A 44 2.13 9.42 11.91
CA ILE A 44 3.24 8.74 11.25
C ILE A 44 2.63 7.66 10.36
N VAL A 45 2.94 7.72 9.06
CA VAL A 45 2.64 6.67 8.09
C VAL A 45 3.92 5.90 7.83
N ASP A 46 3.90 4.61 8.14
CA ASP A 46 4.95 3.66 7.79
C ASP A 46 4.53 2.90 6.51
N PRO A 47 5.14 3.20 5.34
CA PRO A 47 4.81 2.53 4.08
C PRO A 47 5.07 1.01 4.13
N ALA A 48 6.10 0.57 4.86
CA ALA A 48 6.44 -0.84 4.97
C ALA A 48 5.40 -1.60 5.80
N ARG A 49 4.92 -1.01 6.89
CA ARG A 49 3.78 -1.58 7.64
C ARG A 49 2.51 -1.64 6.79
N ARG A 50 2.26 -0.61 5.97
CA ARG A 50 1.08 -0.60 5.10
C ARG A 50 1.11 -1.71 4.06
N GLN A 51 2.27 -2.01 3.48
CA GLN A 51 2.44 -3.17 2.58
C GLN A 51 2.16 -4.49 3.30
N LEU A 52 2.70 -4.69 4.51
CA LEU A 52 2.45 -5.90 5.31
C LEU A 52 0.96 -6.08 5.62
N THR A 53 0.27 -5.01 6.03
CA THR A 53 -1.18 -5.06 6.30
C THR A 53 -1.98 -5.37 5.03
N ALA A 54 -1.60 -4.79 3.89
CA ALA A 54 -2.24 -5.10 2.61
C ALA A 54 -2.09 -6.58 2.24
N SER A 55 -0.89 -7.16 2.37
CA SER A 55 -0.68 -8.59 2.10
C SER A 55 -1.53 -9.47 3.03
N ALA A 56 -1.60 -9.15 4.33
CA ALA A 56 -2.43 -9.88 5.28
C ALA A 56 -3.94 -9.77 4.95
N ALA A 57 -4.42 -8.59 4.56
CA ALA A 57 -5.82 -8.39 4.17
C ALA A 57 -6.18 -9.17 2.89
N LEU A 58 -5.27 -9.21 1.91
CA LEU A 58 -5.44 -9.99 0.69
C LEU A 58 -5.45 -11.50 0.97
N GLU A 59 -4.58 -11.98 1.86
CA GLU A 59 -4.56 -13.38 2.29
C GLU A 59 -5.87 -13.78 2.98
N ALA A 60 -6.36 -12.95 3.91
CA ALA A 60 -7.62 -13.18 4.61
C ALA A 60 -8.83 -13.20 3.66
N THR A 61 -8.83 -12.32 2.64
CA THR A 61 -9.98 -12.14 1.73
C THR A 61 -10.01 -13.20 0.61
N PHE A 62 -8.88 -13.51 -0.01
CA PHE A 62 -8.83 -14.32 -1.23
C PHE A 62 -8.15 -15.68 -1.07
N ARG A 63 -7.49 -15.94 0.07
CA ARG A 63 -6.75 -17.18 0.34
C ARG A 63 -5.79 -17.54 -0.82
N PHE A 64 -5.05 -16.54 -1.28
CA PHE A 64 -4.01 -16.74 -2.28
C PHE A 64 -2.83 -17.52 -1.68
N THR A 65 -2.21 -18.35 -2.52
CA THR A 65 -0.92 -18.96 -2.21
C THR A 65 0.20 -17.93 -2.33
N LYS A 66 1.39 -18.22 -1.79
CA LYS A 66 2.56 -17.33 -1.91
C LYS A 66 2.90 -16.99 -3.38
N ALA A 67 2.75 -17.94 -4.30
CA ALA A 67 3.03 -17.71 -5.71
C ALA A 67 1.98 -16.81 -6.38
N GLU A 68 0.71 -16.98 -6.00
CA GLU A 68 -0.39 -16.12 -6.46
C GLU A 68 -0.27 -14.70 -5.91
N MET A 69 0.11 -14.56 -4.64
CA MET A 69 0.36 -13.25 -4.00
C MET A 69 1.45 -12.47 -4.75
N ARG A 70 2.59 -13.10 -5.05
CA ARG A 70 3.67 -12.46 -5.81
C ARG A 70 3.21 -11.96 -7.17
N LEU A 71 2.35 -12.71 -7.86
CA LEU A 71 1.78 -12.26 -9.13
C LEU A 71 0.76 -11.14 -8.95
N ALA A 72 -0.11 -11.23 -7.94
CA ALA A 72 -1.09 -10.19 -7.61
C ALA A 72 -0.40 -8.85 -7.32
N GLU A 73 0.72 -8.86 -6.59
CA GLU A 73 1.55 -7.67 -6.34
C GLU A 73 2.09 -7.06 -7.64
N GLN A 74 2.58 -7.87 -8.59
CA GLN A 74 3.02 -7.35 -9.89
C GLN A 74 1.86 -6.69 -10.66
N MET A 75 0.67 -7.27 -10.61
CA MET A 75 -0.52 -6.70 -11.26
C MET A 75 -0.95 -5.38 -10.60
N MET A 76 -0.89 -5.29 -9.27
CA MET A 76 -1.19 -4.06 -8.52
C MET A 76 -0.16 -2.95 -8.81
N ASN A 77 1.09 -3.33 -9.08
CA ASN A 77 2.13 -2.42 -9.54
C ASN A 77 2.00 -2.03 -11.03
N GLY A 78 0.91 -2.40 -11.70
CA GLY A 78 0.62 -2.01 -13.08
C GLY A 78 1.38 -2.81 -14.15
N LYS A 79 2.13 -3.86 -13.77
CA LYS A 79 2.86 -4.67 -14.75
C LYS A 79 1.91 -5.46 -15.64
N SER A 80 2.26 -5.55 -16.92
CA SER A 80 1.65 -6.49 -17.85
C SER A 80 2.02 -7.95 -17.49
N PRO A 81 1.27 -8.95 -17.98
CA PRO A 81 1.61 -10.36 -17.77
C PRO A 81 3.02 -10.74 -18.24
N ALA A 82 3.52 -10.09 -19.30
CA ALA A 82 4.87 -10.32 -19.83
C ALA A 82 5.96 -9.76 -18.90
N GLU A 83 5.78 -8.53 -18.41
CA GLU A 83 6.70 -7.91 -17.45
C GLU A 83 6.68 -8.65 -16.10
N ALA A 84 5.52 -9.13 -15.67
CA ALA A 84 5.42 -9.96 -14.47
C ALA A 84 6.14 -11.31 -14.64
N ALA A 85 6.09 -11.91 -15.83
CA ALA A 85 6.84 -13.13 -16.13
C ALA A 85 8.35 -12.92 -15.98
N GLN A 86 8.87 -11.83 -16.57
CA GLN A 86 10.28 -11.45 -16.44
C GLN A 86 10.66 -11.15 -14.99
N ALA A 87 9.85 -10.36 -14.27
CA ALA A 87 10.13 -9.97 -12.90
C ALA A 87 10.15 -11.16 -11.92
N LEU A 88 9.34 -12.19 -12.19
CA LEU A 88 9.22 -13.39 -11.34
C LEU A 88 10.11 -14.55 -11.80
N GLY A 89 10.83 -14.42 -12.92
CA GLY A 89 11.67 -15.49 -13.47
C GLY A 89 10.87 -16.72 -13.91
N ILE A 90 9.64 -16.54 -14.39
CA ILE A 90 8.75 -17.62 -14.85
C ILE A 90 8.26 -17.37 -16.27
N THR A 91 7.70 -18.40 -16.91
CA THR A 91 7.16 -18.25 -18.27
C THR A 91 5.85 -17.48 -18.29
N ILE A 92 5.55 -16.84 -19.43
CA ILE A 92 4.25 -16.20 -19.68
C ILE A 92 3.09 -17.20 -19.58
N HIS A 93 3.33 -18.48 -19.92
CA HIS A 93 2.34 -19.54 -19.78
C HIS A 93 2.00 -19.79 -18.30
N THR A 94 3.02 -19.87 -17.45
CA THR A 94 2.85 -19.99 -15.99
C THR A 94 2.08 -18.80 -15.42
N VAL A 95 2.43 -17.58 -15.84
CA VAL A 95 1.70 -16.36 -15.44
C VAL A 95 0.22 -16.45 -15.81
N ARG A 96 -0.10 -16.84 -17.05
CA ARG A 96 -1.50 -16.99 -17.50
C ARG A 96 -2.27 -18.03 -16.68
N THR A 97 -1.61 -19.13 -16.29
CA THR A 97 -2.21 -20.13 -15.41
C THR A 97 -2.52 -19.56 -14.03
N TYR A 98 -1.58 -18.81 -13.43
CA TYR A 98 -1.82 -18.14 -12.16
C TYR A 98 -2.87 -17.04 -12.26
N LEU A 99 -2.91 -16.26 -13.34
CA LEU A 99 -3.96 -15.26 -13.58
C LEU A 99 -5.35 -15.90 -13.61
N LYS A 100 -5.52 -17.05 -14.27
CA LYS A 100 -6.81 -17.78 -14.25
C LYS A 100 -7.23 -18.15 -12.83
N ARG A 101 -6.29 -18.61 -12.00
CA ARG A 101 -6.56 -18.93 -10.58
C ARG A 101 -6.91 -17.67 -9.78
N LEU A 102 -6.19 -16.58 -9.99
CA LEU A 102 -6.49 -15.28 -9.37
C LEU A 102 -7.88 -14.81 -9.75
N TYR A 103 -8.25 -14.87 -11.04
CA TYR A 103 -9.58 -14.51 -11.52
C TYR A 103 -10.68 -15.36 -10.88
N HIS A 104 -10.48 -16.68 -10.81
CA HIS A 104 -11.42 -17.58 -10.18
C HIS A 104 -11.60 -17.26 -8.68
N LYS A 105 -10.50 -17.19 -7.92
CA LYS A 105 -10.53 -16.89 -6.48
C LYS A 105 -11.04 -15.49 -6.17
N ALA A 106 -10.75 -14.52 -7.04
CA ALA A 106 -11.23 -13.15 -6.93
C ALA A 106 -12.58 -12.92 -7.64
N GLY A 107 -13.25 -13.94 -8.18
CA GLY A 107 -14.58 -13.80 -8.79
C GLY A 107 -14.68 -12.76 -9.92
N VAL A 108 -13.61 -12.56 -10.67
CA VAL A 108 -13.51 -11.56 -11.76
C VAL A 108 -13.09 -12.21 -13.07
N ARG A 109 -13.17 -11.46 -14.17
CA ARG A 109 -12.86 -11.99 -15.52
C ARG A 109 -11.77 -11.22 -16.26
N THR A 110 -11.35 -10.05 -15.76
CA THR A 110 -10.36 -9.22 -16.45
C THR A 110 -9.25 -8.77 -15.50
N GLN A 111 -8.08 -8.47 -16.04
CA GLN A 111 -6.97 -7.92 -15.26
C GLN A 111 -7.34 -6.61 -14.57
N ALA A 112 -8.03 -5.70 -15.29
CA ALA A 112 -8.45 -4.42 -14.72
C ALA A 112 -9.41 -4.60 -13.53
N THR A 113 -10.37 -5.52 -13.63
CA THR A 113 -11.30 -5.82 -12.53
C THR A 113 -10.62 -6.53 -11.37
N LEU A 114 -9.64 -7.41 -11.65
CA LEU A 114 -8.78 -8.00 -10.63
C LEU A 114 -8.02 -6.91 -9.86
N VAL A 115 -7.26 -6.06 -10.56
CA VAL A 115 -6.46 -5.00 -9.93
C VAL A 115 -7.32 -4.09 -9.07
N ARG A 116 -8.49 -3.66 -9.57
CA ARG A 116 -9.44 -2.87 -8.79
C ARG A 116 -9.86 -3.58 -7.50
N ARG A 117 -10.23 -4.87 -7.58
CA ARG A 117 -10.69 -5.64 -6.42
C ARG A 117 -9.57 -5.83 -5.39
N LEU A 118 -8.33 -6.07 -5.84
CA LEU A 118 -7.17 -6.18 -4.97
C LEU A 118 -6.87 -4.86 -4.25
N LEU A 119 -6.89 -3.73 -4.95
CA LEU A 119 -6.66 -2.42 -4.35
C LEU A 119 -7.73 -2.06 -3.32
N GLN A 120 -8.99 -2.43 -3.56
CA GLN A 120 -10.07 -2.22 -2.60
C GLN A 120 -9.87 -3.09 -1.34
N ALA A 121 -9.53 -4.36 -1.50
CA ALA A 121 -9.28 -5.27 -0.38
C ALA A 121 -8.03 -4.88 0.43
N ALA A 122 -6.98 -4.40 -0.23
CA ALA A 122 -5.76 -3.91 0.44
C ALA A 122 -5.98 -2.64 1.28
N GLN A 123 -7.07 -1.90 1.03
CA GLN A 123 -7.47 -0.72 1.80
C GLN A 123 -8.43 -1.05 2.95
N ALA A 124 -9.09 -2.20 2.90
CA ALA A 124 -9.92 -2.66 3.99
C ALA A 124 -9.00 -3.03 5.16
N LEU A 125 -8.97 -2.16 6.17
CA LEU A 125 -8.20 -2.38 7.39
C LEU A 125 -8.71 -3.69 8.02
N PRO A 126 -7.86 -4.70 8.28
CA PRO A 126 -8.26 -5.79 9.15
C PRO A 126 -8.55 -5.18 10.53
N SER A 127 -9.82 -5.25 10.94
CA SER A 127 -10.30 -4.90 12.28
C SER A 127 -9.65 -5.79 13.34
#